data_AF-A0A962VYA5-F1
#
_entry.id   AF-A0A962VYA5-F1
#
_cell.length_a   1.000
_cell.length_b   1.000
_cell.length_c   1.000
_cell.angle_alpha   90.00
_cell.angle_beta   90.00
_cell.angle_gamma   90.00
#
_symmetry.space_group_name_H-M   'P 1'
#
loop_
_entity.id
_entity.type
_entity.pdbx_description
1 polymer ?
#
loop_
_entity_poly.entity_id
_entity_poly.type
_entity_poly.pdbx_seq_one_letter_code
_entity_poly.pdbx_strand_id
1 'polypeptide(L)'
;MSQDIIKTDEYRSLIADLKTRVQAAQIKAAVTVNTQLIALYWDIGQQIAERQQASGWGDAVIEQIAKDLTRELGGLKGFSRSNLYNMRQWYGFYAAHGEKVQ
;
A
#
# COMPACT_ATOMS: atom_id res chain seq x y z
N MET A 1 45.74 -4.79 -16.13
CA MET A 1 45.03 -3.52 -16.38
C MET A 1 43.60 -3.57 -15.85
N SER A 2 42.66 -4.33 -16.43
CA SER A 2 41.26 -4.33 -15.93
C SER A 2 41.07 -4.94 -14.52
N GLN A 3 41.86 -5.96 -14.15
CA GLN A 3 41.83 -6.56 -12.81
C GLN A 3 42.44 -5.68 -11.70
N ASP A 4 43.32 -4.73 -12.08
CA ASP A 4 44.01 -3.86 -11.13
C ASP A 4 43.10 -2.70 -10.69
N ILE A 5 42.30 -2.18 -11.62
CA ILE A 5 41.32 -1.12 -11.37
C ILE A 5 40.30 -1.56 -10.31
N ILE A 6 39.84 -2.81 -10.36
CA ILE A 6 38.84 -3.37 -9.43
C ILE A 6 39.37 -3.46 -7.99
N LYS A 7 40.69 -3.46 -7.80
CA LYS A 7 41.33 -3.51 -6.48
C LYS A 7 41.59 -2.13 -5.87
N THR A 8 41.48 -1.06 -6.65
CA THR A 8 41.74 0.30 -6.20
C THR A 8 40.72 0.76 -5.17
N ASP A 9 41.16 1.63 -4.25
CA ASP A 9 40.28 2.27 -3.28
C ASP A 9 39.22 3.14 -3.96
N GLU A 10 39.56 3.74 -5.11
CA GLU A 10 38.62 4.51 -5.93
C GLU A 10 37.46 3.64 -6.42
N TYR A 11 37.74 2.46 -6.98
CA TYR A 11 36.69 1.54 -7.40
C TYR A 11 35.84 1.05 -6.22
N ARG A 12 36.47 0.73 -5.08
CA ARG A 12 35.74 0.33 -3.86
C ARG A 12 34.83 1.44 -3.36
N SER A 13 35.29 2.69 -3.37
CA SER A 13 34.48 3.86 -3.02
C SER A 13 33.31 4.04 -3.97
N LEU A 14 33.54 3.92 -5.29
CA LEU A 14 32.48 3.97 -6.30
C LEU A 14 31.39 2.91 -6.04
N ILE A 15 31.78 1.66 -5.77
CA ILE A 15 30.82 0.58 -5.49
C ILE A 15 30.06 0.84 -4.18
N ALA A 16 30.72 1.35 -3.14
CA ALA A 16 30.07 1.72 -1.89
C ALA A 16 29.02 2.83 -2.10
N ASP A 17 29.37 3.86 -2.88
CA ASP A 17 28.46 4.96 -3.21
C ASP A 17 27.27 4.49 -4.04
N LEU A 18 27.51 3.67 -5.06
CA LEU A 18 26.45 3.09 -5.88
C LEU A 18 25.51 2.21 -5.06
N LYS A 19 26.05 1.38 -4.16
CA LYS A 19 25.25 0.55 -3.25
C LYS A 19 24.35 1.43 -2.38
N THR A 20 24.90 2.48 -1.76
CA THR A 20 24.14 3.41 -0.93
C THR A 20 23.00 4.07 -1.72
N ARG A 21 23.28 4.53 -2.95
CA ARG A 21 22.28 5.14 -3.83
C ARG A 21 21.16 4.17 -4.21
N VAL A 22 21.51 2.92 -4.55
CA VAL A 22 20.52 1.88 -4.87
C VAL A 22 19.64 1.59 -3.66
N GLN A 23 20.22 1.41 -2.48
CA GLN A 23 19.46 1.14 -1.25
C GLN A 23 18.53 2.31 -0.90
N ALA A 24 19.02 3.55 -0.99
CA ALA A 24 18.19 4.74 -0.76
C ALA A 24 17.02 4.83 -1.74
N ALA A 25 17.25 4.53 -3.02
CA ALA A 25 16.21 4.52 -4.05
C ALA A 25 15.16 3.42 -3.77
N GLN A 26 15.58 2.22 -3.38
CA GLN A 26 14.67 1.13 -3.02
C GLN A 26 13.80 1.47 -1.80
N ILE A 27 14.40 2.04 -0.75
CA ILE A 27 13.66 2.48 0.44
C ILE A 27 12.63 3.54 0.05
N LYS A 28 13.03 4.54 -0.74
CA LYS A 28 12.11 5.59 -1.20
C LYS A 28 10.95 5.01 -2.00
N ALA A 29 11.22 4.07 -2.91
CA ALA A 29 10.19 3.39 -3.68
C ALA A 29 9.23 2.62 -2.77
N ALA A 30 9.74 1.85 -1.81
CA ALA A 30 8.94 1.09 -0.86
C ALA A 30 8.04 2.00 -0.01
N VAL A 31 8.58 3.10 0.53
CA VAL A 31 7.81 4.09 1.30
C VAL A 31 6.72 4.72 0.43
N THR A 32 7.05 5.09 -0.80
CA THR A 32 6.08 5.72 -1.73
C THR A 32 4.93 4.76 -2.04
N VAL A 33 5.25 3.51 -2.39
CA VAL A 33 4.24 2.47 -2.66
C VAL A 33 3.37 2.22 -1.44
N ASN A 34 3.96 2.06 -0.25
CA ASN A 34 3.20 1.85 0.98
C ASN A 34 2.28 3.03 1.31
N THR A 35 2.75 4.27 1.12
CA THR A 35 1.94 5.48 1.34
C THR A 35 0.72 5.49 0.42
N GLN A 36 0.91 5.16 -0.86
CA GLN A 36 -0.20 5.07 -1.82
C GLN A 36 -1.17 3.93 -1.49
N LEU A 37 -0.67 2.78 -1.02
CA LEU A 37 -1.51 1.66 -0.58
C LEU A 37 -2.36 2.03 0.63
N ILE A 38 -1.78 2.69 1.63
CA ILE A 38 -2.50 3.16 2.82
C ILE A 38 -3.60 4.15 2.42
N ALA A 39 -3.29 5.11 1.55
CA ALA A 39 -4.28 6.08 1.05
C ALA A 39 -5.41 5.40 0.28
N LEU A 40 -5.10 4.42 -0.58
CA LEU A 40 -6.10 3.63 -1.30
C LEU A 40 -7.01 2.86 -0.34
N TYR A 41 -6.45 2.20 0.67
CA TYR A 41 -7.22 1.44 1.65
C TYR A 41 -8.13 2.34 2.49
N TRP A 42 -7.69 3.56 2.80
CA TRP A 42 -8.51 4.56 3.47
C TRP A 42 -9.71 4.95 2.61
N ASP A 43 -9.47 5.29 1.35
CA ASP A 43 -10.52 5.67 0.39
C ASP A 43 -11.55 4.55 0.20
N ILE A 44 -11.10 3.30 0.07
CA ILE A 44 -12.01 2.14 0.00
C ILE A 44 -12.85 2.03 1.27
N GLY A 45 -12.24 2.16 2.44
CA GLY A 45 -12.94 2.14 3.73
C GLY A 45 -14.01 3.22 3.83
N GLN A 46 -13.67 4.44 3.39
CA GLN A 46 -14.59 5.58 3.30
C GLN A 46 -15.78 5.26 2.37
N GLN A 47 -15.51 4.83 1.14
CA GLN A 47 -16.55 4.55 0.15
C GLN A 47 -17.51 3.44 0.61
N ILE A 48 -17.00 2.39 1.27
CA ILE A 48 -17.86 1.34 1.83
C ILE A 48 -18.74 1.91 2.93
N ALA A 49 -18.17 2.65 3.89
CA ALA A 49 -18.90 3.21 5.01
C ALA A 49 -20.00 4.19 4.56
N GLU A 50 -19.69 5.11 3.64
CA GLU A 50 -20.64 6.08 3.11
C GLU A 50 -21.80 5.40 2.37
N ARG A 51 -21.52 4.37 1.55
CA ARG A 51 -22.57 3.64 0.82
C ARG A 51 -23.43 2.79 1.76
N GLN A 52 -22.84 2.18 2.80
CA GLN A 52 -23.62 1.48 3.83
C GLN A 52 -24.58 2.45 4.56
N GLN A 53 -24.12 3.67 4.85
CA GLN A 53 -24.94 4.69 5.51
C GLN A 53 -26.03 5.26 4.59
N ALA A 54 -25.70 5.58 3.34
CA ALA A 54 -26.63 6.22 2.40
C ALA A 54 -27.67 5.26 1.81
N SER A 55 -27.29 4.02 1.52
CA SER A 55 -28.12 3.04 0.80
C SER A 55 -28.67 1.93 1.69
N GLY A 56 -28.34 1.93 2.99
CA GLY A 56 -28.77 0.89 3.93
C GLY A 56 -28.16 -0.49 3.67
N TRP A 57 -27.01 -0.56 3.00
CA TRP A 57 -26.38 -1.84 2.68
C TRP A 57 -25.88 -2.55 3.95
N GLY A 58 -26.33 -3.78 4.17
CA GLY A 58 -25.79 -4.65 5.22
C GLY A 58 -24.39 -5.19 4.89
N ASP A 59 -23.76 -5.85 5.86
CA ASP A 59 -22.37 -6.34 5.74
C ASP A 59 -22.14 -7.39 4.65
N ALA A 60 -23.21 -8.00 4.12
CA ALA A 60 -23.13 -8.90 2.97
C ALA A 60 -22.54 -8.23 1.71
N VAL A 61 -22.66 -6.90 1.59
CA VAL A 61 -22.09 -6.16 0.45
C VAL A 61 -20.56 -6.24 0.41
N ILE A 62 -19.91 -6.32 1.57
CA ILE A 62 -18.44 -6.42 1.67
C ILE A 62 -17.96 -7.75 1.08
N GLU A 63 -18.73 -8.83 1.29
CA GLU A 63 -18.42 -10.12 0.67
C GLU A 63 -18.57 -10.07 -0.85
N GLN A 64 -19.61 -9.41 -1.35
CA GLN A 64 -19.81 -9.26 -2.79
C GLN A 64 -18.71 -8.41 -3.43
N ILE A 65 -18.35 -7.28 -2.82
CA ILE A 65 -17.23 -6.43 -3.28
C ILE A 65 -15.92 -7.22 -3.31
N ALA A 66 -15.63 -8.03 -2.28
CA ALA A 66 -14.42 -8.85 -2.25
C ALA A 66 -14.38 -9.85 -3.43
N LYS A 67 -15.50 -10.52 -3.72
CA LYS A 67 -15.62 -11.46 -4.84
C LYS A 67 -15.43 -10.75 -6.17
N ASP A 68 -16.10 -9.62 -6.36
CA ASP A 68 -16.02 -8.85 -7.60
C ASP A 68 -14.61 -8.29 -7.81
N LEU A 69 -14.00 -7.64 -6.81
CA LEU A 69 -12.63 -7.15 -6.93
C LEU A 69 -11.61 -8.26 -7.21
N THR A 70 -11.77 -9.43 -6.57
CA THR A 70 -10.88 -10.57 -6.83
C THR A 70 -11.01 -11.06 -8.28
N ARG A 71 -12.23 -11.07 -8.83
CA ARG A 71 -12.49 -11.45 -10.22
C ARG A 71 -11.93 -10.41 -11.20
N GLU A 72 -12.24 -9.13 -11.00
CA GLU A 72 -11.84 -8.05 -11.92
C GLU A 72 -10.32 -7.77 -11.88
N LEU A 73 -9.68 -7.94 -10.74
CA LEU A 73 -8.25 -7.68 -10.55
C LEU A 73 -7.36 -8.93 -10.69
N GLY A 74 -7.91 -10.02 -11.25
CA GLY A 74 -7.13 -11.22 -11.56
C GLY A 74 -6.47 -11.87 -10.35
N GLY A 75 -7.12 -11.86 -9.18
CA GLY A 75 -6.60 -12.47 -7.96
C GLY A 75 -5.54 -11.63 -7.23
N LEU A 76 -5.46 -10.33 -7.49
CA LEU A 76 -4.60 -9.41 -6.73
C LEU A 76 -4.87 -9.55 -5.22
N LYS A 77 -3.80 -9.77 -4.44
CA LYS A 77 -3.89 -9.91 -2.98
C LYS A 77 -4.19 -8.54 -2.35
N GLY A 78 -4.82 -8.56 -1.17
CA GLY A 78 -5.12 -7.36 -0.40
C GLY A 78 -6.60 -7.00 -0.33
N PHE A 79 -7.45 -7.59 -1.17
CA PHE A 79 -8.89 -7.28 -1.27
C PHE A 79 -9.81 -8.42 -0.80
N SER A 80 -9.35 -9.19 0.18
CA SER A 80 -10.21 -10.21 0.82
C SER A 80 -11.35 -9.54 1.60
N ARG A 81 -12.42 -10.29 1.88
CA ARG A 81 -13.54 -9.82 2.71
C ARG A 81 -13.06 -9.23 4.03
N SER A 82 -12.15 -9.92 4.72
CA SER A 82 -11.60 -9.46 6.00
C SER A 82 -10.81 -8.16 5.86
N ASN A 83 -10.04 -8.00 4.78
CA ASN A 83 -9.29 -6.77 4.54
C ASN A 83 -10.23 -5.59 4.26
N LEU A 84 -11.24 -5.76 3.41
CA LEU A 84 -12.23 -4.72 3.14
C LEU A 84 -13.02 -4.33 4.41
N TYR A 85 -13.37 -5.32 5.23
CA TYR A 85 -13.99 -5.06 6.53
C TYR A 85 -13.07 -4.22 7.43
N ASN A 86 -11.79 -4.58 7.53
CA ASN A 86 -10.80 -3.83 8.30
C ASN A 86 -10.60 -2.40 7.76
N MET A 87 -10.60 -2.19 6.44
CA MET A 87 -10.54 -0.86 5.84
C MET A 87 -11.73 0.00 6.26
N ARG A 88 -12.94 -0.55 6.21
CA ARG A 88 -14.17 0.15 6.65
C ARG A 88 -14.17 0.44 8.15
N GLN A 89 -13.69 -0.49 8.98
CA GLN A 89 -13.53 -0.27 10.42
C GLN A 89 -12.48 0.79 10.72
N TRP A 90 -11.34 0.74 10.02
CA TRP A 90 -10.25 1.70 10.16
C TRP A 90 -10.71 3.12 9.84
N TYR A 91 -11.37 3.32 8.69
CA TYR A 91 -12.00 4.58 8.34
C TYR A 91 -12.99 5.03 9.42
N GLY A 92 -13.93 4.15 9.78
CA GLY A 92 -14.98 4.47 10.75
C GLY A 92 -14.44 4.88 12.12
N PHE A 93 -13.38 4.22 12.58
CA PHE A 93 -12.71 4.53 13.83
C PHE A 93 -12.16 5.97 13.82
N TYR A 94 -11.34 6.34 12.83
CA TYR A 94 -10.69 7.65 12.81
C TYR A 94 -11.63 8.79 12.38
N ALA A 95 -12.56 8.52 11.46
CA ALA A 95 -13.58 9.49 11.08
C ALA A 95 -14.47 9.91 12.28
N ALA A 96 -14.76 8.97 13.19
CA ALA A 96 -15.50 9.27 14.43
C ALA A 96 -14.71 10.16 15.42
N HIS A 97 -13.38 10.20 15.31
CA HIS A 97 -12.50 10.98 16.18
C HIS A 97 -12.00 12.28 15.51
N GLY A 98 -12.49 12.62 14.32
CA GLY A 98 -12.13 13.86 13.61
C GLY A 98 -10.72 13.85 13.00
N GLU A 99 -10.05 12.70 12.95
CA GLU A 99 -8.69 12.58 12.44
C GLU A 99 -8.69 11.93 11.05
N LYS A 100 -7.96 12.53 10.10
CA LYS A 100 -7.56 11.84 8.86
C LYS A 100 -6.14 11.33 9.06
N VAL A 101 -5.95 10.01 8.94
CA VAL A 101 -4.62 9.40 8.98
C VAL A 101 -4.02 9.48 7.57
N GLN A 102 -3.10 10.43 7.36
CA GLN A 102 -2.24 10.52 6.17
C GLN A 102 -0.78 10.63 6.60
#